data_AF-A0A660TZP0-F1
#
_entry.id   AF-A0A660TZP0-F1
#
_cell.length_a   1.000
_cell.length_b   1.000
_cell.length_c   1.000
_cell.angle_alpha   90.00
_cell.angle_beta   90.00
_cell.angle_gamma   90.00
#
_symmetry.space_group_name_H-M   'P 1'
#
loop_
_entity.id
_entity.type
_entity.pdbx_description
1 polymer ?
#
loop_
_entity_poly.entity_id
_entity_poly.type
_entity_poly.pdbx_seq_one_letter_code
_entity_poly.pdbx_strand_id
1 'polypeptide(L)'
;MNEGSGSTRISIRLADGEYFPIFRYGDPDTRNVSLVPASQGQPEADIQFFYHPSDGGVPQSIGVVKIPDLPLDSGEVELQLDAVIGETGLLSVSIRHIESGRVERLELTLPEEHGSFSQASQTVPAVPPKKSGRLRWLMGVLFVAAGLALLFWITMKVTHWGRQEPLPPPVSLSAPQTPQIFESATV
;
A
#
# COMPACT_ATOMS: atom_id res chain seq x y z
N MET A 1 -22.66 6.20 26.03
CA MET A 1 -22.03 5.72 24.78
C MET A 1 -21.43 6.91 24.06
N ASN A 2 -20.10 7.00 23.99
CA ASN A 2 -19.38 7.78 22.98
C ASN A 2 -17.94 7.23 22.95
N GLU A 3 -17.79 6.01 22.44
CA GLU A 3 -16.50 5.39 22.17
C GLU A 3 -16.02 5.89 20.81
N GLY A 4 -14.89 6.61 20.75
CA GLY A 4 -14.32 7.00 19.45
C GLY A 4 -13.44 8.26 19.38
N SER A 5 -13.14 8.95 20.49
CA SER A 5 -12.27 10.14 20.45
C SER A 5 -10.91 9.88 21.09
N GLY A 6 -10.13 8.98 20.52
CA GLY A 6 -8.69 8.92 20.80
C GLY A 6 -8.04 10.25 20.40
N SER A 7 -7.06 10.71 21.18
CA SER A 7 -6.26 11.89 20.81
C SER A 7 -5.58 11.68 19.46
N THR A 8 -5.38 12.76 18.69
CA THR A 8 -4.64 12.69 17.44
C THR A 8 -3.20 12.26 17.71
N ARG A 9 -2.66 11.34 16.91
CA ARG A 9 -1.27 10.90 16.93
C ARG A 9 -0.50 11.48 15.75
N ILE A 10 -1.11 11.46 14.56
CA ILE A 10 -0.53 12.01 13.33
C ILE A 10 -1.60 12.78 12.58
N SER A 11 -1.27 13.98 12.11
CA SER A 11 -2.15 14.80 11.27
C SER A 11 -1.42 15.34 10.06
N ILE A 12 -2.20 15.80 9.08
CA ILE A 12 -1.72 16.72 8.04
C ILE A 12 -2.28 18.12 8.30
N ARG A 13 -1.62 19.14 7.75
CA ARG A 13 -2.14 20.51 7.77
C ARG A 13 -2.90 20.82 6.48
N LEU A 14 -4.14 21.26 6.63
CA LEU A 14 -5.00 21.66 5.50
C LEU A 14 -4.74 23.13 5.12
N ALA A 15 -5.32 23.54 3.99
CA ALA A 15 -5.14 24.90 3.45
C ALA A 15 -5.77 26.01 4.31
N ASP A 16 -6.80 25.68 5.10
CA ASP A 16 -7.39 26.57 6.10
C ASP A 16 -6.54 26.69 7.37
N GLY A 17 -5.45 25.92 7.46
CA GLY A 17 -4.53 25.88 8.58
C GLY A 17 -4.90 24.90 9.69
N GLU A 18 -6.04 24.23 9.59
CA GLU A 18 -6.50 23.21 10.54
C GLU A 18 -5.68 21.92 10.43
N TYR A 19 -5.65 21.16 11.52
CA TYR A 19 -5.05 19.82 11.55
C TYR A 19 -6.09 18.76 11.24
N PHE A 20 -5.89 18.03 10.15
CA PHE A 20 -6.71 16.87 9.83
C PHE A 20 -6.07 15.59 10.38
N PRO A 21 -6.72 14.87 11.32
CA PRO A 21 -6.15 13.67 11.92
C PRO A 21 -6.11 12.51 10.92
N ILE A 22 -4.92 11.99 10.65
CA ILE A 22 -4.72 10.76 9.86
C ILE A 22 -4.80 9.54 10.78
N PHE A 23 -4.08 9.60 11.90
CA PHE A 23 -4.08 8.55 12.92
C PHE A 23 -4.44 9.15 14.28
N ARG A 24 -5.32 8.47 15.00
CA ARG A 24 -5.55 8.67 16.44
C ARG A 24 -4.84 7.57 17.24
N TYR A 25 -4.56 7.84 18.51
CA TYR A 25 -4.08 6.80 19.41
C TYR A 25 -5.13 5.68 19.53
N GLY A 26 -4.69 4.44 19.30
CA GLY A 26 -5.55 3.24 19.27
C GLY A 26 -6.16 2.92 17.91
N ASP A 27 -5.93 3.73 16.88
CA ASP A 27 -6.32 3.40 15.51
C ASP A 27 -5.52 2.22 14.94
N PRO A 28 -6.05 1.52 13.92
CA PRO A 28 -5.24 0.63 13.10
C PRO A 28 -4.05 1.36 12.50
N ASP A 29 -2.93 0.65 12.36
CA ASP A 29 -1.69 1.18 11.80
C ASP A 29 -1.73 1.39 10.27
N THR A 30 -2.91 1.33 9.64
CA THR A 30 -3.10 1.57 8.21
C THR A 30 -4.25 2.56 7.97
N ARG A 31 -4.00 3.56 7.13
CA ARG A 31 -4.97 4.60 6.77
C ARG A 31 -4.93 4.93 5.28
N ASN A 32 -6.11 5.22 4.75
CA ASN A 32 -6.33 5.63 3.37
C ASN A 32 -7.23 6.88 3.39
N VAL A 33 -6.80 7.96 2.74
CA VAL A 33 -7.45 9.27 2.75
C VAL A 33 -7.43 9.85 1.34
N SER A 34 -8.60 10.25 0.82
CA SER A 34 -8.69 11.03 -0.42
C SER A 34 -8.50 12.51 -0.12
N LEU A 35 -7.70 13.18 -0.94
CA LEU A 35 -7.34 14.59 -0.84
C LEU A 35 -7.57 15.26 -2.18
N VAL A 36 -8.00 16.53 -2.12
CA VAL A 36 -8.19 17.39 -3.29
C VAL A 36 -7.36 18.66 -3.13
N PRO A 37 -6.84 19.26 -4.21
CA PRO A 37 -6.19 20.55 -4.14
C PRO A 37 -7.11 21.62 -3.56
N ALA A 38 -6.51 22.60 -2.90
CA ALA A 38 -7.24 23.68 -2.25
C ALA A 38 -7.83 24.67 -3.25
N SER A 39 -7.31 24.69 -4.48
CA SER A 39 -7.72 25.61 -5.53
C SER A 39 -7.70 24.90 -6.88
N GLN A 40 -8.62 25.28 -7.75
CA GLN A 40 -8.64 24.81 -9.12
C GLN A 40 -7.37 25.26 -9.87
N GLY A 41 -6.76 24.36 -10.62
CA GLY A 41 -5.53 24.63 -11.38
C GLY A 41 -4.30 24.89 -10.50
N GLN A 42 -4.30 24.41 -9.25
CA GLN A 42 -3.14 24.50 -8.37
C GLN A 42 -1.98 23.67 -8.96
N PRO A 43 -0.81 24.28 -9.28
CA PRO A 43 0.30 23.61 -9.98
C PRO A 43 1.05 22.60 -9.11
N GLU A 44 1.04 22.81 -7.79
CA GLU A 44 1.80 22.02 -6.83
C GLU A 44 1.07 21.96 -5.48
N ALA A 45 1.27 20.88 -4.72
CA ALA A 45 0.75 20.75 -3.38
C ALA A 45 1.82 20.23 -2.40
N ASP A 46 1.88 20.84 -1.22
CA ASP A 46 2.74 20.43 -0.13
C ASP A 46 1.88 19.82 0.99
N ILE A 47 2.13 18.56 1.34
CA ILE A 47 1.43 17.86 2.42
C ILE A 47 2.38 17.72 3.59
N GLN A 48 2.19 18.55 4.61
CA GLN A 48 3.02 18.56 5.82
C GLN A 48 2.41 17.67 6.91
N PHE A 49 3.22 16.76 7.44
CA PHE A 49 2.86 15.82 8.48
C PHE A 49 3.32 16.29 9.86
N PHE A 50 2.45 16.10 10.85
CA PHE A 50 2.69 16.48 12.24
C PHE A 50 2.46 15.29 13.17
N TYR A 51 3.39 15.10 14.10
CA TYR A 51 3.26 14.19 15.22
C TYR A 51 2.71 14.93 16.44
N HIS A 52 1.75 14.31 17.12
CA HIS A 52 1.09 14.84 18.31
C HIS A 52 1.40 13.94 19.50
N PRO A 53 2.23 14.38 20.45
CA PRO A 53 2.54 13.60 21.65
C PRO A 53 1.29 13.21 22.46
N SER A 54 1.23 11.98 22.98
CA SER A 54 0.10 11.51 23.80
C SER A 54 -0.07 12.27 25.12
N ASP A 55 0.98 12.92 25.61
CA ASP A 55 0.97 13.76 26.81
C ASP A 55 0.31 15.14 26.59
N GLY A 56 -0.16 15.43 25.37
CA GLY A 56 -0.77 16.71 25.02
C GLY A 56 0.25 17.81 24.72
N GLY A 57 1.52 17.46 24.47
CA GLY A 57 2.55 18.36 24.02
C GLY A 57 2.24 19.04 22.67
N VAL A 58 3.06 20.03 22.32
CA VAL A 58 2.90 20.80 21.07
C VAL A 58 3.14 19.89 19.85
N PRO A 59 2.31 19.98 18.79
CA PRO A 59 2.52 19.22 17.57
C PRO A 59 3.88 19.50 16.91
N GLN A 60 4.55 18.46 16.44
CA GLN A 60 5.88 18.53 15.84
C GLN A 60 5.82 18.21 14.35
N SER A 61 6.35 19.08 13.50
CA SER A 61 6.48 18.78 12.06
C SER A 61 7.49 17.66 11.86
N ILE A 62 7.05 16.55 11.27
CA ILE A 62 7.88 15.36 11.05
C ILE A 62 8.30 15.18 9.59
N GLY A 63 7.60 15.80 8.63
CA GLY A 63 7.97 15.71 7.22
C GLY A 63 7.00 16.43 6.29
N VAL A 64 7.39 16.52 5.02
CA VAL A 64 6.57 17.09 3.96
C VAL A 64 6.70 16.26 2.69
N VAL A 65 5.58 16.00 2.02
CA VAL A 65 5.57 15.47 0.66
C VAL A 65 5.23 16.60 -0.29
N LYS A 66 6.09 16.81 -1.28
CA LYS A 66 5.86 17.78 -2.36
C LYS A 66 5.29 17.06 -3.56
N ILE A 67 4.25 17.64 -4.14
CA ILE A 67 3.57 17.10 -5.31
C ILE A 67 3.64 18.16 -6.40
N PRO A 68 4.69 18.15 -7.24
CA PRO A 68 4.80 19.08 -8.36
C PRO A 68 3.88 18.66 -9.50
N ASP A 69 3.76 19.52 -10.51
CA ASP A 69 3.14 19.23 -11.80
C ASP A 69 1.74 18.60 -11.69
N LEU A 70 0.89 19.22 -10.87
CA LEU A 70 -0.53 18.92 -10.84
C LEU A 70 -1.21 19.52 -12.09
N PRO A 71 -2.22 18.84 -12.66
CA PRO A 71 -2.96 19.36 -13.80
C PRO A 71 -3.51 20.76 -13.54
N LEU A 72 -3.20 21.70 -14.44
CA LEU A 72 -3.71 23.08 -14.38
C LEU A 72 -5.13 23.19 -14.94
N ASP A 73 -5.53 22.18 -15.70
CA ASP A 73 -6.79 22.10 -16.40
C ASP A 73 -7.91 21.91 -15.37
N SER A 74 -9.14 22.30 -15.72
CA SER A 74 -10.30 22.35 -14.82
C SER A 74 -10.80 20.99 -14.28
N GLY A 75 -10.04 19.92 -14.46
CA GLY A 75 -10.37 18.57 -13.98
C GLY A 75 -10.33 18.47 -12.45
N GLU A 76 -11.12 17.55 -11.90
CA GLU A 76 -11.07 17.22 -10.48
C GLU A 76 -9.81 16.40 -10.21
N VAL A 77 -8.77 17.06 -9.74
CA VAL A 77 -7.54 16.38 -9.32
C VAL A 77 -7.80 15.65 -7.99
N GLU A 78 -7.75 14.32 -8.02
CA GLU A 78 -7.85 13.49 -6.82
C GLU A 78 -6.50 12.85 -6.47
N LEU A 79 -6.12 12.99 -5.20
CA LEU A 79 -4.91 12.44 -4.61
C LEU A 79 -5.29 11.41 -3.54
N GLN A 80 -4.78 10.19 -3.67
CA GLN A 80 -4.98 9.14 -2.69
C GLN A 80 -3.74 9.04 -1.78
N LEU A 81 -3.91 9.37 -0.51
CA LEU A 81 -2.91 9.14 0.52
C LEU A 81 -3.13 7.76 1.15
N ASP A 82 -2.10 6.93 1.12
CA ASP A 82 -1.99 5.67 1.86
C ASP A 82 -0.86 5.83 2.89
N ALA A 83 -1.16 5.55 4.14
CA ALA A 83 -0.19 5.65 5.24
C ALA A 83 -0.19 4.37 6.09
N VAL A 84 1.00 3.93 6.47
CA VAL A 84 1.22 2.73 7.30
C VAL A 84 2.22 3.04 8.39
N ILE A 85 1.92 2.69 9.64
CA ILE A 85 2.86 2.73 10.76
C ILE A 85 3.42 1.32 10.95
N GLY A 86 4.70 1.13 10.70
CA GLY A 86 5.39 -0.13 10.95
C GLY A 86 5.64 -0.37 12.43
N GLU A 87 5.88 -1.63 12.80
CA GLU A 87 6.15 -2.07 14.19
C GLU A 87 7.34 -1.34 14.85
N THR A 88 8.26 -0.81 14.06
CA THR A 88 9.43 -0.06 14.53
C THR A 88 9.17 1.44 14.70
N GLY A 89 7.91 1.89 14.61
CA GLY A 89 7.57 3.32 14.63
C GLY A 89 7.96 4.05 13.34
N LEU A 90 8.15 3.33 12.23
CA LEU A 90 8.39 3.93 10.91
C LEU A 90 7.04 4.22 10.24
N LEU A 91 6.75 5.48 9.95
CA LEU A 91 5.61 5.90 9.14
C LEU A 91 6.02 5.88 7.66
N SER A 92 5.39 5.00 6.88
CA SER A 92 5.50 4.97 5.42
C SER A 92 4.25 5.61 4.82
N VAL A 93 4.43 6.66 4.02
CA VAL A 93 3.37 7.36 3.31
C VAL A 93 3.59 7.24 1.81
N SER A 94 2.52 6.97 1.07
CA SER A 94 2.48 7.13 -0.38
C SER A 94 1.29 7.97 -0.78
N ILE A 95 1.51 8.94 -1.68
CA ILE A 95 0.44 9.74 -2.27
C ILE A 95 0.40 9.44 -3.76
N ARG A 96 -0.72 8.92 -4.23
CA ARG A 96 -0.98 8.60 -5.64
C ARG A 96 -1.86 9.66 -6.25
N HIS A 97 -1.41 10.26 -7.34
CA HIS A 97 -2.29 11.02 -8.23
C HIS A 97 -3.08 10.05 -9.10
N ILE A 98 -4.41 10.02 -8.95
CA ILE A 98 -5.27 8.98 -9.53
C ILE A 98 -5.22 8.98 -11.06
N GLU A 99 -5.32 10.15 -11.70
CA GLU A 99 -5.38 10.26 -13.16
C GLU A 99 -4.05 9.87 -13.84
N SER A 100 -2.93 10.40 -13.32
CA SER A 100 -1.61 10.12 -13.92
C SER A 100 -0.99 8.80 -13.45
N GLY A 101 -1.47 8.23 -12.36
CA GLY A 101 -0.86 7.09 -11.69
C GLY A 101 0.48 7.38 -10.98
N ARG A 102 0.98 8.63 -11.01
CA ARG A 102 2.21 9.05 -10.34
C ARG A 102 2.10 8.84 -8.82
N VAL A 103 3.17 8.36 -8.20
CA VAL A 103 3.21 8.09 -6.76
C VAL A 103 4.42 8.76 -6.14
N GLU A 104 4.17 9.60 -5.14
CA GLU A 104 5.20 10.16 -4.27
C GLU A 104 5.26 9.35 -2.97
N ARG A 105 6.47 9.17 -2.41
CA ARG A 105 6.67 8.38 -1.20
C ARG A 105 7.53 9.10 -0.18
N LEU A 106 7.22 8.89 1.08
CA LEU A 106 7.98 9.43 2.20
C LEU A 106 7.99 8.41 3.35
N GLU A 107 9.17 8.19 3.92
CA GLU A 107 9.35 7.39 5.12
C GLU A 107 9.86 8.28 6.26
N LEU A 108 9.16 8.28 7.39
CA LEU A 108 9.44 9.11 8.55
C LEU A 108 9.56 8.25 9.80
N THR A 109 10.63 8.44 10.57
CA THR A 109 10.71 7.84 11.90
C THR A 109 9.88 8.66 12.88
N LEU A 110 8.93 8.02 13.56
CA LEU A 110 8.13 8.69 14.59
C LEU A 110 9.00 8.93 15.84
N PRO A 111 8.85 10.09 16.52
CA PRO A 111 9.50 10.32 17.81
C PRO A 111 9.10 9.25 18.84
N GLU A 112 10.05 8.82 19.67
CA GLU A 112 9.75 7.88 20.76
C GLU A 112 8.81 8.52 21.79
N GLU A 113 7.77 7.80 22.20
CA GLU A 113 6.92 8.20 23.31
C GLU A 113 7.66 7.98 24.62
N HIS A 114 8.37 9.00 25.10
CA HIS A 114 8.94 8.98 26.44
C HIS A 114 7.83 9.19 27.48
N GLY A 115 7.07 8.14 27.79
CA GLY A 115 6.23 8.08 28.98
C GLY A 115 7.09 8.11 30.26
N SER A 116 6.88 9.11 31.12
CA SER A 116 7.70 9.40 32.31
C SER A 116 7.59 8.36 33.43
N PHE A 117 8.73 7.86 33.96
CA PHE A 117 9.14 7.89 35.39
C PHE A 117 10.45 7.11 35.59
N SER A 118 11.56 7.81 35.81
CA SER A 118 12.55 7.50 36.86
C SER A 118 13.63 8.59 36.82
N GLN A 119 13.61 9.41 37.87
CA GLN A 119 14.70 10.28 38.28
C GLN A 119 15.95 9.44 38.51
N ALA A 120 16.92 9.53 37.60
CA ALA A 120 18.31 9.28 37.91
C ALA A 120 19.15 10.13 36.97
N SER A 121 19.66 11.23 37.52
CA SER A 121 20.78 11.95 36.94
C SER A 121 21.87 10.97 36.53
N GLN A 122 22.24 10.93 35.26
CA GLN A 122 23.58 10.54 34.87
C GLN A 122 23.95 11.12 33.50
N THR A 123 24.84 12.08 33.59
CA THR A 123 25.76 12.60 32.58
C THR A 123 26.24 11.52 31.61
N VAL A 124 26.13 11.83 30.32
CA VAL A 124 26.83 11.17 29.20
C VAL A 124 28.35 11.37 29.38
N PRO A 125 29.18 10.37 29.06
CA PRO A 125 29.83 10.39 27.75
C PRO A 125 29.68 9.08 26.97
N ALA A 126 29.63 9.27 25.65
CA ALA A 126 29.42 8.29 24.61
C ALA A 126 30.49 7.19 24.51
N VAL A 127 30.06 5.97 24.21
CA VAL A 127 30.82 4.95 23.46
C VAL A 127 29.82 4.17 22.58
N PRO A 128 29.90 4.23 21.23
CA PRO A 128 29.08 3.38 20.37
C PRO A 128 29.59 1.93 20.39
N PRO A 129 28.72 0.90 20.55
CA PRO A 129 29.16 -0.48 20.46
C PRO A 129 29.47 -0.88 19.02
N LYS A 130 30.60 -1.57 18.89
CA LYS A 130 31.20 -2.09 17.67
C LYS A 130 30.56 -3.44 17.30
N LYS A 131 30.25 -3.61 16.00
CA LYS A 131 30.09 -4.87 15.23
C LYS A 131 28.90 -5.81 15.53
N SER A 132 28.07 -6.01 14.50
CA SER A 132 27.61 -7.36 14.08
C SER A 132 27.07 -7.41 12.63
N GLY A 133 27.80 -6.83 11.67
CA GLY A 133 27.43 -6.85 10.24
C GLY A 133 27.41 -8.22 9.53
N ARG A 134 27.52 -9.34 10.25
CA ARG A 134 27.52 -10.70 9.67
C ARG A 134 26.18 -11.42 9.74
N LEU A 135 25.28 -11.04 10.65
CA LEU A 135 24.00 -11.74 10.81
C LEU A 135 22.93 -11.27 9.79
N ARG A 136 22.99 -9.98 9.39
CA ARG A 136 22.07 -9.38 8.40
C ARG A 136 22.22 -9.99 6.99
N TRP A 137 23.42 -10.45 6.63
CA TRP A 137 23.67 -11.03 5.30
C TRP A 137 23.08 -12.45 5.17
N LEU A 138 23.11 -13.24 6.26
CA LEU A 138 22.54 -14.60 6.27
C LEU A 138 21.01 -14.59 6.13
N MET A 139 20.32 -13.62 6.74
CA MET A 139 18.87 -13.45 6.58
C MET A 139 18.47 -13.06 5.15
N GLY A 140 19.27 -12.20 4.49
CA GLY A 140 19.03 -11.84 3.09
C GLY A 140 19.10 -13.03 2.14
N VAL A 141 20.11 -13.89 2.29
CA VAL A 141 20.27 -15.10 1.46
C VAL A 141 19.14 -16.11 1.69
N LEU A 142 18.68 -16.26 2.94
CA LEU A 142 17.57 -17.16 3.27
C LEU A 142 16.26 -16.72 2.60
N PHE A 143 15.99 -15.40 2.56
CA PHE A 143 14.80 -14.85 1.92
C PHE A 143 14.79 -15.07 0.40
N VAL A 144 15.94 -14.87 -0.26
CA VAL A 144 16.08 -15.13 -1.70
C VAL A 144 15.90 -16.62 -2.01
N ALA A 145 16.46 -17.51 -1.19
CA ALA A 145 16.31 -18.96 -1.36
C ALA A 145 14.85 -19.40 -1.17
N ALA A 146 14.15 -18.86 -0.18
CA ALA A 146 12.73 -19.15 0.06
C ALA A 146 11.83 -18.65 -1.09
N GLY A 147 12.09 -17.44 -1.62
CA GLY A 147 11.39 -16.90 -2.77
C GLY A 147 11.58 -17.76 -4.03
N LEU A 148 12.79 -18.23 -4.29
CA LEU A 148 13.08 -19.14 -5.40
C LEU A 148 12.40 -20.50 -5.22
N ALA A 149 12.38 -21.07 -4.00
CA ALA A 149 11.69 -22.32 -3.72
C ALA A 149 10.17 -22.19 -3.93
N LEU A 150 9.57 -21.06 -3.55
CA LEU A 150 8.15 -20.78 -3.76
C LEU A 150 7.82 -20.66 -5.25
N LEU A 151 8.65 -19.94 -6.01
CA LEU A 151 8.52 -19.82 -7.47
C LEU A 151 8.62 -21.18 -8.18
N PHE A 152 9.58 -22.01 -7.75
CA PHE A 152 9.77 -23.37 -8.27
C PHE A 152 8.56 -24.28 -7.95
N TRP A 153 8.00 -24.15 -6.75
CA TRP A 153 6.80 -24.90 -6.35
C TRP A 153 5.57 -24.50 -7.18
N ILE A 154 5.38 -23.20 -7.46
CA ILE A 154 4.29 -22.71 -8.31
C ILE A 154 4.43 -23.25 -9.75
N THR A 155 5.65 -23.25 -10.32
CA THR A 155 5.88 -23.77 -11.69
C THR A 155 5.61 -25.27 -11.80
N MET A 156 5.93 -26.06 -10.77
CA MET A 156 5.53 -27.48 -10.72
C MET A 156 4.00 -27.68 -10.65
N LYS A 157 3.27 -26.81 -9.95
CA LYS A 157 1.79 -26.90 -9.89
C LYS A 157 1.12 -26.57 -11.23
N VAL A 158 1.65 -25.58 -11.96
CA VAL A 158 1.09 -25.16 -13.27
C VAL A 158 1.28 -26.24 -14.35
N THR A 159 2.37 -26.98 -14.32
CA THR A 159 2.65 -28.06 -15.30
C THR A 159 1.71 -29.26 -15.16
N HIS A 160 0.98 -29.41 -14.06
CA HIS A 160 0.05 -30.52 -13.87
C HIS A 160 -1.37 -30.26 -14.43
N TRP A 161 -1.72 -29.00 -14.76
CA TRP A 161 -3.05 -28.61 -15.25
C TRP A 161 -3.20 -28.65 -16.78
N GLY A 162 -2.12 -28.91 -17.51
CA GLY A 162 -2.07 -28.86 -18.97
C GLY A 162 -2.44 -30.15 -19.73
N ARG A 163 -3.12 -31.12 -19.12
CA ARG A 163 -3.73 -32.23 -19.87
C ARG A 163 -5.23 -32.00 -20.03
N GLN A 164 -5.61 -31.25 -21.05
CA GLN A 164 -6.97 -31.26 -21.58
C GLN A 164 -7.16 -32.55 -22.38
N GLU A 165 -8.05 -33.42 -21.91
CA GLU A 165 -8.59 -34.51 -22.74
C GLU A 165 -9.49 -33.91 -23.83
N PRO A 166 -9.29 -34.24 -25.12
CA PRO A 166 -10.16 -33.77 -26.16
C PRO A 166 -11.55 -34.41 -25.99
N LEU A 167 -12.57 -33.57 -25.83
CA LEU A 167 -13.97 -34.00 -25.81
C LEU A 167 -14.32 -34.70 -27.14
N PRO A 168 -15.05 -35.83 -27.13
CA PRO A 168 -15.45 -36.51 -28.35
C PRO A 168 -16.36 -35.61 -29.20
N PRO A 169 -16.25 -35.67 -30.54
CA PRO A 169 -17.01 -34.82 -31.45
C PRO A 169 -18.52 -35.00 -31.24
N PRO A 170 -19.33 -33.92 -31.38
CA PRO A 170 -20.77 -34.01 -31.17
C PRO A 170 -21.42 -34.95 -32.18
N VAL A 171 -22.23 -35.87 -31.65
CA VAL A 171 -23.12 -36.76 -32.41
C VAL A 171 -23.94 -35.92 -33.40
N SER A 172 -23.78 -36.20 -34.69
CA SER A 172 -24.54 -35.54 -35.77
C SER A 172 -26.01 -35.95 -35.69
N LEU A 173 -26.89 -34.99 -35.40
CA LEU A 173 -28.33 -35.14 -35.60
C LEU A 173 -28.62 -35.01 -37.10
N SER A 174 -28.56 -36.12 -37.83
CA SER A 174 -29.07 -36.20 -39.20
C SER A 174 -30.60 -36.25 -39.17
N ALA A 175 -31.24 -35.21 -39.69
CA ALA A 175 -32.54 -35.29 -40.34
C ALA A 175 -32.59 -34.21 -41.44
N PRO A 176 -33.30 -34.39 -42.57
CA PRO A 176 -34.33 -35.40 -42.84
C PRO A 176 -34.06 -36.26 -44.09
N GLN A 177 -34.79 -37.38 -44.17
CA GLN A 177 -34.90 -38.22 -45.35
C GLN A 177 -35.57 -37.46 -46.50
N THR A 178 -34.94 -37.47 -47.68
CA THR A 178 -35.58 -37.13 -48.96
C THR A 178 -35.19 -38.23 -49.96
N PRO A 179 -36.16 -38.80 -50.72
CA PRO A 179 -36.06 -40.15 -51.25
C PRO A 179 -35.24 -40.19 -52.54
N GLN A 180 -34.32 -41.16 -52.65
CA GLN A 180 -33.70 -41.51 -53.92
C GLN A 180 -34.35 -42.78 -54.47
N ILE A 181 -34.79 -42.60 -55.71
CA ILE A 181 -35.53 -43.48 -56.60
C ILE A 181 -34.76 -44.78 -56.83
N PHE A 182 -35.45 -45.91 -56.72
CA PHE A 182 -34.94 -47.21 -57.14
C PHE A 182 -34.97 -47.26 -58.68
N GLU A 183 -33.81 -47.06 -59.31
CA GLU A 183 -33.56 -47.56 -60.67
C GLU A 183 -32.50 -48.65 -60.58
N SER A 184 -32.92 -49.90 -60.80
CA SER A 184 -32.06 -50.99 -61.22
C SER A 184 -32.92 -51.97 -62.01
N ALA A 185 -32.71 -51.97 -63.33
CA ALA A 185 -33.32 -52.89 -64.25
C ALA A 185 -32.63 -54.27 -64.22
N THR A 186 -33.43 -55.32 -64.47
CA THR A 186 -33.08 -56.60 -65.14
C THR A 186 -31.95 -57.47 -64.60
N VAL A 187 -32.32 -58.69 -64.14
CA VAL A 187 -32.21 -59.92 -64.94
C VAL A 187 -33.53 -60.70 -64.82
#